data_AF-A0A1I1STV0-F1
#
_entry.id   AF-A0A1I1STV0-F1
#
_cell.length_a   1.000
_cell.length_b   1.000
_cell.length_c   1.000
_cell.angle_alpha   90.00
_cell.angle_beta   90.00
_cell.angle_gamma   90.00
#
_symmetry.space_group_name_H-M   'P 1'
#
loop_
_entity.id
_entity.type
_entity.pdbx_description
1 polymer ?
#
loop_
_entity_poly.entity_id
_entity_poly.type
_entity_poly.pdbx_seq_one_letter_code
_entity_poly.pdbx_strand_id
1 'polypeptide(L)' 'MSDPMRTEWIRPVLEDIRDFLRECEHPEMAHDIDKLIERYKHTLDTRSANEDALPGNAIPLDLYRPRR' A
#
# COMPACT_ATOMS: atom_id res chain seq x y z
N MET A 1 -11.46 11.08 15.88
CA MET A 1 -10.68 11.37 14.67
C MET A 1 -9.76 10.18 14.47
N SER A 2 -10.21 9.18 13.72
CA SER A 2 -9.37 8.03 13.41
C SER A 2 -8.61 8.40 12.14
N ASP A 3 -7.39 8.91 12.30
CA ASP A 3 -6.47 8.98 11.17
C ASP A 3 -6.42 7.57 10.57
N PRO A 4 -6.75 7.38 9.27
CA PRO A 4 -6.45 6.14 8.61
C PRO A 4 -4.93 6.05 8.62
N MET A 5 -4.41 5.33 9.63
CA MET A 5 -3.01 5.05 9.82
C MET A 5 -2.50 4.61 8.45
N ARG A 6 -1.59 5.37 7.85
CA ARG A 6 -1.06 5.10 6.51
C ARG A 6 -0.35 3.75 6.59
N THR A 7 -1.06 2.64 6.41
CA THR A 7 -0.50 1.29 6.52
C THR A 7 0.24 0.87 5.26
N GLU A 8 0.23 1.72 4.23
CA GLU A 8 0.88 1.53 2.93
C GLU A 8 2.39 1.31 3.04
N TRP A 9 3.06 1.99 3.98
CA TRP A 9 4.51 1.83 4.18
C TRP A 9 4.89 0.59 5.01
N ILE A 10 3.92 0.01 5.74
CA ILE A 10 4.19 -1.10 6.65
C ILE A 10 4.56 -2.36 5.87
N ARG A 11 3.91 -2.62 4.73
CA ARG A 11 4.21 -3.79 3.90
C ARG A 11 5.64 -3.75 3.33
N PRO A 12 6.09 -2.68 2.66
CA PRO A 12 7.48 -2.56 2.22
C PRO A 12 8.50 -2.80 3.34
N VAL A 13 8.27 -2.21 4.52
CA VAL A 13 9.18 -2.37 5.66
C VAL A 13 9.22 -3.83 6.17
N LEU A 14 8.09 -4.53 6.19
CA LEU A 14 8.05 -5.94 6.56
C LEU A 14 8.75 -6.83 5.52
N GLU A 15 8.62 -6.50 4.24
CA GLU A 15 9.32 -7.20 3.16
C GLU A 15 10.85 -7.00 3.28
N ASP A 16 11.31 -5.78 3.57
CA ASP A 16 12.73 -5.49 3.81
C ASP A 16 13.28 -6.23 5.04
N ILE A 17 12.53 -6.25 6.15
CA ILE A 17 12.92 -6.98 7.37
C ILE A 17 12.99 -8.48 7.10
N ARG A 18 12.03 -9.04 6.36
CA ARG A 18 12.06 -10.45 5.97
C ARG A 18 13.31 -10.77 5.17
N ASP A 19 13.66 -9.93 4.20
CA ASP A 19 14.80 -10.16 3.32
C ASP A 19 16.11 -10.05 4.10
N PHE A 20 16.23 -9.05 5.00
CA PHE A 20 17.36 -8.95 5.95
C PHE A 20 17.49 -10.19 6.85
N LEU A 21 16.38 -10.72 7.37
CA LEU A 21 16.39 -11.92 8.22
C LEU A 21 16.80 -13.17 7.44
N ARG A 22 16.46 -13.27 6.16
CA ARG A 22 16.92 -14.36 5.28
C ARG A 22 18.43 -14.26 5.01
N GLU A 23 18.94 -13.06 4.77
CA GLU A 23 20.38 -12.82 4.60
C GLU A 23 21.18 -13.10 5.87
N CYS A 24 20.61 -12.83 7.04
CA CYS A 24 21.22 -13.12 8.34
C CYS A 24 21.09 -14.59 8.79
N GLU A 25 20.68 -15.50 7.90
CA GLU A 25 20.49 -16.93 8.18
C GLU A 25 19.49 -17.21 9.34
N HIS A 26 18.48 -16.36 9.51
CA HIS A 26 17.37 -16.53 10.45
C HIS A 26 16.04 -16.85 9.74
N PRO A 27 15.92 -18.02 9.09
CA PRO A 27 14.74 -18.36 8.28
C PRO A 27 13.46 -18.51 9.09
N GLU A 28 13.55 -18.88 10.38
CA GLU A 28 12.39 -19.02 11.27
C GLU A 28 11.72 -17.67 11.53
N MET A 29 12.52 -16.63 11.82
CA MET A 29 12.00 -15.28 12.02
C MET A 29 11.46 -14.68 10.72
N ALA A 30 12.13 -14.92 9.59
CA ALA A 30 11.61 -14.52 8.28
C ALA A 30 10.25 -15.17 7.97
N HIS A 31 10.07 -16.44 8.36
CA HIS A 31 8.81 -17.15 8.20
C HIS A 31 7.70 -16.56 9.11
N ASP A 32 8.03 -16.11 10.31
CA ASP A 32 7.07 -15.42 11.17
C ASP A 32 6.65 -14.05 10.61
N ILE A 33 7.55 -13.35 9.91
CA ILE A 33 7.19 -12.15 9.14
C ILE A 33 6.26 -12.49 7.96
N ASP A 34 6.51 -13.60 7.24
CA ASP A 34 5.60 -14.05 6.18
C ASP A 34 4.18 -14.31 6.72
N LYS A 35 4.04 -14.98 7.88
CA LYS A 35 2.74 -15.16 8.56
C LYS A 35 2.10 -13.83 8.96
N LEU A 36 2.90 -12.85 9.39
CA LEU A 36 2.42 -11.55 9.80
C LEU A 36 1.86 -10.77 8.60
N ILE A 37 2.58 -10.76 7.47
CA ILE A 37 2.11 -10.17 6.22
C ILE A 37 0.80 -10.84 5.77
N GLU A 38 0.72 -12.17 5.82
CA GLU A 38 -0.49 -12.92 5.46
C GLU A 38 -1.68 -12.57 6.35
N ARG A 39 -1.48 -12.55 7.68
CA ARG A 39 -2.52 -12.22 8.67
C ARG A 39 -3.09 -10.82 8.48
N TYR A 40 -2.25 -9.86 8.12
CA TYR A 40 -2.64 -8.46 7.95
C TYR A 40 -2.85 -8.06 6.49
N LYS A 41 -2.89 -9.02 5.56
CA LYS A 41 -3.06 -8.76 4.12
C LYS A 41 -4.24 -7.82 3.84
N HIS A 42 -5.39 -8.03 4.48
CA HIS A 42 -6.58 -7.18 4.27
C HIS A 42 -6.40 -5.73 4.73
N THR A 43 -5.51 -5.47 5.69
CA THR A 43 -5.21 -4.14 6.22
C THR A 43 -4.03 -3.48 5.51
N LEU A 44 -3.21 -4.28 4.82
CA LEU A 44 -2.04 -3.85 4.05
C LEU A 44 -2.36 -3.68 2.54
N ASP A 45 -3.31 -4.44 2.01
CA ASP A 45 -3.85 -4.32 0.63
C ASP A 45 -4.99 -3.30 0.51
N THR A 46 -5.29 -2.53 1.56
CA THR A 46 -6.09 -1.29 1.44
C THR A 46 -5.28 -0.22 0.72
N ARG A 47 -4.83 -0.53 -0.49
CA ARG A 47 -4.56 0.44 -1.53
C ARG A 47 -5.87 1.20 -1.69
N SER A 48 -5.83 2.46 -1.29
CA SER A 48 -6.97 3.35 -1.23
C SER A 48 -7.77 3.26 -2.53
N ALA A 49 -8.88 2.52 -2.52
CA ALA A 49 -9.85 2.50 -3.62
C ALA A 49 -10.47 3.89 -3.90
N ASN A 50 -10.06 4.89 -3.11
CA ASN A 50 -10.46 6.28 -3.22
C ASN A 50 -9.41 7.17 -3.92
N GLU A 51 -8.22 6.67 -4.27
CA GLU A 51 -7.21 7.48 -4.97
C GLU A 51 -7.41 7.54 -6.49
N ASP A 52 -8.11 6.58 -7.08
CA ASP A 52 -8.48 6.58 -8.51
C ASP A 52 -9.82 7.29 -8.79
N ALA A 53 -10.53 7.74 -7.74
CA ALA A 53 -11.74 8.53 -7.91
C ALA A 53 -11.34 9.97 -8.22
N LEU A 54 -11.43 10.36 -9.51
CA LEU A 54 -11.36 11.76 -9.90
C LEU A 54 -12.31 12.58 -9.00
N PRO A 55 -11.86 13.72 -8.45
CA PRO A 55 -12.72 14.53 -7.61
C PRO A 55 -13.95 14.95 -8.42
N GLY A 56 -15.11 15.12 -7.77
CA GLY A 56 -16.39 15.37 -8.45
C GLY A 56 -16.45 16.65 -9.30
N ASN A 57 -15.39 17.46 -9.28
CA ASN A 57 -15.17 18.65 -10.10
C ASN A 57 -14.14 18.43 -11.23
N ALA A 58 -13.65 17.22 -11.45
CA ALA A 58 -12.75 16.90 -12.56
C ALA A 58 -13.50 17.06 -13.87
N ILE A 59 -13.06 18.00 -14.70
CA ILE A 59 -13.60 18.22 -16.04
C ILE A 59 -12.83 17.30 -17.00
N PRO A 60 -13.50 16.42 -17.75
CA PRO A 60 -12.87 15.62 -18.79
C PRO A 60 -12.12 16.50 -19.79
N LEU A 61 -10.87 16.13 -20.12
CA LEU A 61 -10.01 16.85 -21.07
C LEU A 61 -10.66 17.04 -22.44
N ASP A 62 -11.60 16.15 -22.82
CA ASP A 62 -12.36 16.23 -24.07
C ASP A 62 -13.28 17.47 -24.17
N LEU A 63 -13.64 18.07 -23.03
CA LEU A 63 -14.44 19.29 -22.98
C LEU A 63 -13.59 20.57 -23.09
N TYR A 64 -12.26 20.45 -22.98
CA TYR A 64 -11.32 21.55 -23.15
C TYR A 64 -11.03 21.81 -24.62
N ARG A 65 -12.07 22.09 -25.42
CA ARG A 65 -11.88 22.62 -26.77
C ARG A 65 -11.54 24.12 -26.64
N PRO A 66 -10.33 24.56 -27.01
CA PRO A 66 -10.03 25.99 -27.05
C PRO A 66 -10.93 26.61 -28.12
N ARG A 67 -11.86 27.48 -27.71
CA ARG A 67 -12.53 28.39 -28.64
C ARG A 67 -11.47 29.36 -29.15
N ARG A 68 -10.99 29.14 -30.38
CA ARG A 68 -10.41 30.20 -31.20
C ARG A 68 -11.54 30.96 -31.88
#